data_AF-A0A2V8N1R5-F1
#
_entry.id   AF-A0A2V8N1R5-F1
#
_cell.length_a   1.000
_cell.length_b   1.000
_cell.length_c   1.000
_cell.angle_alpha   90.00
_cell.angle_beta   90.00
_cell.angle_gamma   90.00
#
_symmetry.space_group_name_H-M   'P 1'
#
loop_
_entity.id
_entity.type
_entity.pdbx_description
1 polymer ?
#
loop_
_entity_poly.entity_id
_entity_poly.type
_entity_poly.pdbx_seq_one_letter_code
_entity_poly.pdbx_strand_id
1 'polypeptide(L)'
;MIPASVVTPTQNLHRGLRSPAAQTKGSYRAWESKMDFENIGEIIATRRLQFLDESDIKRAVSVFVGKPQQSSNSIYYCPFQVIGIGSQKTQAAQGQDSIQALQSALILIAARLNHLNVELGGTLSWDGGNKGDLGFPL
;
A
#
# COMPACT_ATOMS: atom_id res chain seq x y z
N MET A 1 -65.00 44.82 -4.32
CA MET A 1 -64.26 43.57 -4.58
C MET A 1 -64.43 42.70 -3.34
N ILE A 2 -65.29 41.70 -3.43
CA ILE A 2 -65.78 40.80 -2.36
C ILE A 2 -65.50 39.34 -2.86
N PRO A 3 -65.63 38.26 -2.07
CA PRO A 3 -64.62 37.64 -1.18
C PRO A 3 -64.51 36.10 -1.38
N ALA A 4 -64.01 35.37 -0.36
CA ALA A 4 -64.19 33.92 -0.10
C ALA A 4 -63.30 32.98 -0.96
N SER A 5 -62.89 31.75 -0.60
CA SER A 5 -63.24 30.73 0.40
C SER A 5 -62.02 29.78 0.53
N VAL A 6 -61.70 29.25 1.71
CA VAL A 6 -61.86 27.82 2.10
C VAL A 6 -61.73 26.77 0.97
N VAL A 7 -60.87 25.75 1.20
CA VAL A 7 -60.98 24.30 0.93
C VAL A 7 -59.63 23.67 0.46
N THR A 8 -59.36 22.50 1.04
CA THR A 8 -58.20 21.59 1.16
C THR A 8 -57.81 20.75 -0.11
N PRO A 9 -57.22 19.54 -0.02
CA PRO A 9 -55.79 19.20 -0.05
C PRO A 9 -55.38 18.32 -1.27
N THR A 10 -54.09 18.26 -1.65
CA THR A 10 -53.62 17.20 -2.58
C THR A 10 -52.17 16.78 -2.36
N GLN A 11 -52.00 15.50 -2.02
CA GLN A 11 -50.78 14.71 -2.19
C GLN A 11 -50.46 14.54 -3.69
N ASN A 12 -49.19 14.54 -4.10
CA ASN A 12 -48.46 13.32 -4.52
C ASN A 12 -47.16 13.58 -5.33
N LEU A 13 -46.13 12.81 -4.92
CA LEU A 13 -45.18 12.05 -5.75
C LEU A 13 -44.23 12.80 -6.70
N HIS A 14 -42.92 12.66 -6.47
CA HIS A 14 -41.85 12.30 -7.45
C HIS A 14 -40.58 11.98 -6.63
N ARG A 15 -40.33 10.70 -6.28
CA ARG A 15 -39.56 9.72 -7.05
C ARG A 15 -38.10 10.15 -7.32
N GLY A 16 -37.20 9.64 -6.48
CA GLY A 16 -35.96 8.99 -6.90
C GLY A 16 -34.79 9.89 -7.30
N LEU A 17 -33.92 10.18 -6.34
CA LEU A 17 -32.50 10.41 -6.62
C LEU A 17 -31.72 9.19 -6.13
N ARG A 18 -31.38 8.33 -7.08
CA ARG A 18 -30.40 7.25 -6.95
C ARG A 18 -29.03 7.89 -6.73
N SER A 19 -28.42 7.65 -5.56
CA SER A 19 -26.99 7.84 -5.36
C SER A 19 -26.22 6.76 -6.13
N PRO A 20 -25.21 7.08 -6.96
CA PRO A 20 -24.32 6.08 -7.53
C PRO A 20 -23.06 5.99 -6.67
N ALA A 21 -22.98 5.00 -5.79
CA ALA A 21 -21.72 4.60 -5.17
C ALA A 21 -21.78 3.13 -4.72
N ALA A 22 -21.98 2.22 -5.68
CA ALA A 22 -21.65 0.82 -5.47
C ALA A 22 -20.16 0.66 -5.78
N GLN A 23 -19.33 0.86 -4.75
CA GLN A 23 -17.90 0.55 -4.79
C GLN A 23 -17.76 -0.96 -4.96
N THR A 24 -17.16 -1.36 -6.08
CA THR A 24 -16.91 -2.75 -6.47
C THR A 24 -16.06 -3.45 -5.41
N LYS A 25 -16.65 -4.45 -4.74
CA LYS A 25 -15.94 -5.42 -3.89
C LYS A 25 -15.06 -6.32 -4.77
N GLY A 26 -13.91 -5.80 -5.20
CA GLY A 26 -12.91 -6.53 -5.95
C GLY A 26 -11.95 -7.27 -5.02
N SER A 27 -12.11 -8.60 -4.96
CA SER A 27 -11.07 -9.61 -4.71
C SER A 27 -9.88 -9.24 -3.79
N TYR A 28 -10.13 -9.06 -2.49
CA TYR A 28 -9.06 -9.03 -1.48
C TYR A 28 -8.61 -10.43 -1.02
N ARG A 29 -9.23 -11.51 -1.50
CA ARG A 29 -9.08 -12.86 -0.93
C ARG A 29 -8.10 -13.79 -1.65
N ALA A 30 -7.67 -13.47 -2.88
CA ALA A 30 -6.92 -14.42 -3.69
C ALA A 30 -5.40 -14.44 -3.41
N TRP A 31 -4.86 -13.47 -2.68
CA TRP A 31 -3.41 -13.31 -2.47
C TRP A 31 -2.96 -13.64 -1.04
N GLU A 32 -3.87 -13.89 -0.10
CA GLU A 32 -3.53 -14.31 1.28
C GLU A 32 -2.86 -15.69 1.34
N SER A 33 -3.03 -16.54 0.32
CA SER A 33 -2.62 -17.96 0.39
C SER A 33 -1.11 -18.23 0.22
N LYS A 34 -0.25 -17.21 0.06
CA LYS A 34 1.21 -17.45 0.01
C LYS A 34 2.07 -16.25 0.41
N MET A 35 1.62 -15.46 1.40
CA MET A 35 2.48 -14.44 2.00
C MET A 35 3.07 -15.00 3.28
N ASP A 36 4.39 -15.20 3.28
CA ASP A 36 5.17 -15.59 4.46
C ASP A 36 5.37 -14.36 5.36
N PHE A 37 4.24 -13.81 5.84
CA PHE A 37 4.23 -12.74 6.84
C PHE A 37 4.65 -13.27 8.22
N GLU A 38 4.72 -14.59 8.42
CA GLU A 38 5.13 -15.17 9.70
C GLU A 38 6.52 -14.67 10.14
N ASN A 39 7.37 -14.30 9.19
CA ASN A 39 8.73 -13.86 9.45
C ASN A 39 8.93 -12.33 9.62
N ILE A 40 7.93 -11.47 9.35
CA ILE A 40 8.10 -10.01 9.50
C ILE A 40 7.73 -9.49 10.90
N GLY A 41 6.94 -10.24 11.67
CA GLY A 41 6.46 -9.83 12.99
C GLY A 41 5.45 -8.68 12.94
N GLU A 42 5.44 -7.84 13.99
CA GLU A 42 4.55 -6.66 14.08
C GLU A 42 4.90 -5.64 12.99
N ILE A 43 3.95 -5.28 12.13
CA ILE A 43 4.15 -4.28 11.07
C ILE A 43 3.95 -2.88 11.65
N ILE A 44 4.94 -2.00 11.48
CA ILE A 44 4.90 -0.61 11.99
C ILE A 44 4.71 0.43 10.88
N ALA A 45 4.96 0.07 9.63
CA ALA A 45 4.74 0.96 8.49
C ALA A 45 4.46 0.19 7.19
N THR A 46 3.80 0.87 6.25
CA THR A 46 3.52 0.35 4.91
C THR A 46 3.68 1.46 3.87
N ARG A 47 4.27 1.12 2.72
CA ARG A 47 4.33 1.98 1.53
C ARG A 47 3.69 1.27 0.35
N ARG A 48 2.79 1.95 -0.36
CA ARG A 48 2.23 1.47 -1.63
C ARG A 48 2.96 2.14 -2.80
N LEU A 49 3.28 1.34 -3.80
CA LEU A 49 3.96 1.73 -5.03
C LEU A 49 3.17 1.18 -6.24
N GLN A 50 3.40 1.78 -7.40
CA GLN A 50 2.97 1.25 -8.68
C GLN A 50 4.19 0.82 -9.46
N PHE A 51 4.16 -0.40 -10.00
CA PHE A 51 5.11 -0.85 -11.01
C PHE A 51 4.51 -0.71 -12.39
N LEU A 52 5.26 -0.12 -13.31
CA LEU A 52 4.94 -0.05 -14.74
C LEU A 52 6.01 -0.82 -15.51
N ASP A 53 5.63 -1.88 -16.22
CA ASP A 53 6.55 -2.60 -17.12
C ASP A 53 6.63 -1.95 -18.50
N GLU A 54 7.49 -2.48 -19.36
CA GLU A 54 7.72 -1.98 -20.72
C GLU A 54 6.47 -2.04 -21.62
N SER A 55 5.45 -2.82 -21.24
CA SER A 55 4.17 -2.92 -21.96
C SER A 55 3.10 -1.97 -21.39
N ASP A 56 3.50 -1.02 -20.54
CA ASP A 56 2.62 -0.09 -19.82
C ASP A 56 1.57 -0.76 -18.92
N ILE A 57 1.82 -2.02 -18.49
CA ILE A 57 0.93 -2.72 -17.57
C ILE A 57 1.29 -2.32 -16.14
N LYS A 58 0.27 -1.84 -15.41
CA LYS A 58 0.40 -1.41 -14.01
C LYS A 58 0.17 -2.57 -13.04
N ARG A 59 1.05 -2.69 -12.03
CA ARG A 59 0.91 -3.62 -10.92
C ARG A 59 1.08 -2.89 -9.58
N ALA A 60 0.18 -3.17 -8.65
CA ALA A 60 0.30 -2.66 -7.29
C ALA A 60 1.39 -3.41 -6.53
N VAL A 61 2.29 -2.67 -5.89
CA VAL A 61 3.37 -3.20 -5.05
C VAL A 61 3.24 -2.61 -3.66
N SER A 62 3.44 -3.43 -2.63
CA SER A 62 3.41 -2.99 -1.24
C SER A 62 4.70 -3.35 -0.54
N VAL A 63 5.25 -2.40 0.21
CA VAL A 63 6.38 -2.59 1.11
C VAL A 63 5.86 -2.55 2.53
N PHE A 64 6.16 -3.58 3.30
CA PHE A 64 5.86 -3.67 4.72
C PHE A 64 7.15 -3.57 5.51
N VAL A 65 7.14 -2.77 6.58
CA VAL A 65 8.27 -2.64 7.51
C VAL A 65 7.82 -3.18 8.86
N GLY A 66 8.50 -4.21 9.33
CA GLY A 66 8.30 -4.77 10.65
C GLY A 66 8.97 -3.94 11.74
N LYS A 67 8.55 -4.16 12.98
CA LYS A 67 9.14 -3.56 14.17
C LYS A 67 10.59 -4.02 14.31
N PRO A 68 11.55 -3.12 14.58
CA PRO A 68 12.90 -3.52 14.93
C PRO A 68 12.90 -4.48 16.13
N GLN A 69 13.69 -5.54 16.02
CA GLN A 69 13.81 -6.59 17.02
C GLN A 69 15.28 -6.79 17.38
N GLN A 70 15.53 -7.20 18.62
CA GLN A 70 16.85 -7.63 19.04
C GLN A 70 16.92 -9.16 18.99
N SER A 71 17.95 -9.68 18.32
CA SER A 71 18.24 -11.11 18.30
C SER A 71 18.86 -11.58 19.63
N SER A 72 18.95 -12.90 19.83
CA SER A 72 19.65 -13.51 20.97
C SER A 72 21.11 -13.08 21.10
N ASN A 73 21.75 -12.68 20.00
CA ASN A 73 23.15 -12.25 19.96
C ASN A 73 23.31 -10.74 20.20
N SER A 74 22.26 -10.08 20.72
CA SER A 74 22.21 -8.63 20.96
C SER A 74 22.31 -7.75 19.71
N ILE A 75 22.23 -8.33 18.50
CA ILE A 75 22.19 -7.59 17.23
C ILE A 75 20.75 -7.14 16.98
N TYR A 76 20.55 -5.85 16.69
CA TYR A 76 19.26 -5.35 16.24
C TYR A 76 19.08 -5.60 14.75
N TYR A 77 17.87 -5.93 14.35
CA TYR A 77 17.49 -6.03 12.96
C TYR A 77 16.07 -5.47 12.75
N CYS A 78 15.82 -4.98 11.55
CA CYS A 78 14.51 -4.50 11.14
C CYS A 78 14.07 -5.29 9.89
N PRO A 79 13.07 -6.16 10.02
CA PRO A 79 12.59 -6.94 8.88
C PRO A 79 11.70 -6.10 7.97
N PHE A 80 11.70 -6.40 6.68
CA PHE A 80 10.81 -5.81 5.69
C PHE A 80 10.46 -6.83 4.59
N GLN A 81 9.38 -6.56 3.87
CA GLN A 81 8.94 -7.41 2.77
C GLN A 81 8.36 -6.56 1.63
N VAL A 82 8.71 -6.93 0.41
CA VAL A 82 8.14 -6.34 -0.82
C VAL A 82 7.21 -7.38 -1.45
N ILE A 83 5.96 -6.99 -1.65
CA ILE A 83 4.86 -7.86 -2.10
C ILE A 83 4.31 -7.34 -3.43
N GLY A 84 3.87 -8.26 -4.29
CA GLY A 84 3.29 -7.95 -5.60
C GLY A 84 4.28 -7.98 -6.76
N ILE A 85 5.58 -8.21 -6.47
CA ILE A 85 6.61 -8.29 -7.50
C ILE A 85 7.85 -9.09 -7.03
N GLY A 86 8.54 -9.75 -7.98
CA GLY A 86 9.81 -10.45 -7.75
C GLY A 86 9.77 -11.53 -6.66
N SER A 87 10.93 -11.78 -6.05
CA SER A 87 11.03 -12.58 -4.82
C SER A 87 10.36 -11.82 -3.66
N GLN A 88 9.28 -12.40 -3.14
CA GLN A 88 8.45 -11.86 -2.05
C GLN A 88 8.90 -12.36 -0.66
N LYS A 89 10.17 -12.72 -0.51
CA LYS A 89 10.74 -13.18 0.77
C LYS A 89 10.95 -12.00 1.71
N THR A 90 10.78 -12.26 3.01
CA THR A 90 11.19 -11.33 4.06
C THR A 90 12.71 -11.16 4.05
N GLN A 91 13.15 -9.92 4.15
CA GLN A 91 14.55 -9.52 4.29
C GLN A 91 14.69 -8.72 5.59
N ALA A 92 15.92 -8.53 6.07
CA ALA A 92 16.17 -7.70 7.23
C ALA A 92 17.49 -6.96 7.08
N ALA A 93 17.53 -5.72 7.56
CA ALA A 93 18.77 -4.99 7.75
C ALA A 93 19.15 -5.02 9.23
N GLN A 94 20.46 -5.01 9.51
CA GLN A 94 21.00 -5.01 10.87
C GLN A 94 21.42 -3.61 11.32
N GLY A 95 21.53 -3.44 12.64
CA GLY A 95 22.07 -2.24 13.28
C GLY A 95 22.56 -2.52 14.70
N GLN A 96 23.31 -1.57 15.25
CA GLN A 96 23.79 -1.55 16.62
C GLN A 96 22.65 -1.31 17.61
N ASP A 97 21.64 -0.57 17.18
CA ASP A 97 20.40 -0.32 17.90
C ASP A 97 19.17 -0.37 16.96
N SER A 98 17.98 -0.23 17.52
CA SER A 98 16.72 -0.27 16.78
C SER A 98 16.57 0.88 15.78
N ILE A 99 17.15 2.04 16.05
CA ILE A 99 17.06 3.22 15.17
C ILE A 99 17.92 2.98 13.93
N GLN A 100 19.17 2.57 14.13
CA GLN A 100 20.09 2.25 13.03
C GLN A 100 19.54 1.09 12.19
N ALA A 101 19.02 0.03 12.81
CA ALA A 101 18.44 -1.09 12.07
C ALA A 101 17.26 -0.66 11.18
N LEU A 102 16.40 0.24 11.67
CA LEU A 102 15.30 0.81 10.89
C LEU A 102 15.83 1.66 9.72
N GLN A 103 16.78 2.57 9.99
CA GLN A 103 17.38 3.40 8.93
C GLN A 103 18.04 2.54 7.84
N SER A 104 18.80 1.52 8.23
CA SER A 104 19.41 0.57 7.30
C SER A 104 18.37 -0.22 6.52
N ALA A 105 17.23 -0.58 7.13
CA ALA A 105 16.15 -1.24 6.40
C ALA A 105 15.54 -0.33 5.34
N LEU A 106 15.33 0.97 5.64
CA LEU A 106 14.81 1.93 4.66
C LEU A 106 15.75 2.11 3.46
N ILE A 107 17.06 2.15 3.69
CA ILE A 107 18.07 2.21 2.63
C ILE A 107 18.08 0.90 1.81
N LEU A 108 18.06 -0.26 2.48
CA LEU A 108 18.06 -1.55 1.82
C LEU A 108 16.78 -1.78 0.99
N ILE A 109 15.63 -1.28 1.45
CA ILE A 109 14.39 -1.26 0.67
C ILE A 109 14.60 -0.47 -0.63
N ALA A 110 15.15 0.75 -0.57
CA ALA A 110 15.40 1.56 -1.77
C ALA A 110 16.31 0.81 -2.76
N ALA A 111 17.41 0.22 -2.27
CA ALA A 111 18.31 -0.58 -3.09
C ALA A 111 17.60 -1.80 -3.72
N ARG A 112 16.75 -2.51 -2.95
CA ARG A 112 16.00 -3.67 -3.45
C ARG A 112 14.97 -3.27 -4.52
N LEU A 113 14.27 -2.16 -4.34
CA LEU A 113 13.31 -1.66 -5.33
C LEU A 113 14.01 -1.21 -6.62
N ASN A 114 15.17 -0.55 -6.52
CA ASN A 114 16.00 -0.23 -7.68
C ASN A 114 16.49 -1.49 -8.41
N HIS A 115 16.93 -2.50 -7.66
CA HIS A 115 17.29 -3.78 -8.27
C HIS A 115 16.10 -4.42 -9.00
N LEU A 116 14.89 -4.38 -8.42
CA LEU A 116 13.68 -4.91 -9.05
C LEU A 116 13.32 -4.18 -10.35
N ASN A 117 13.55 -2.87 -10.44
CA ASN A 117 13.36 -2.11 -11.69
C ASN A 117 14.25 -2.67 -12.81
N VAL A 118 15.52 -2.97 -12.51
CA VAL A 118 16.47 -3.54 -13.47
C VAL A 118 16.14 -4.99 -13.79
N GLU A 119 15.88 -5.81 -12.76
CA GLU A 119 15.60 -7.24 -12.86
C GLU A 119 14.37 -7.53 -13.74
N LEU A 120 13.39 -6.63 -13.75
CA LEU A 120 12.08 -6.87 -14.38
C LEU A 120 11.77 -5.94 -15.55
N GLY A 121 12.69 -5.05 -15.94
CA GLY A 121 12.48 -4.10 -17.03
C GLY A 121 11.27 -3.19 -16.77
N GLY A 122 11.35 -2.33 -15.75
CA GLY A 122 10.25 -1.41 -15.47
C GLY A 122 10.56 -0.34 -14.44
N THR A 123 9.53 0.38 -14.02
CA THR A 123 9.66 1.50 -13.09
C THR A 123 8.65 1.39 -11.95
N LEU A 124 9.16 1.26 -10.73
CA LEU A 124 8.43 1.49 -9.49
C LEU A 124 8.29 3.00 -9.24
N SER A 125 7.14 3.42 -8.75
CA SER A 125 6.89 4.82 -8.35
C SER A 125 5.94 4.87 -7.16
N TRP A 126 6.24 5.76 -6.22
CA TRP A 126 5.35 6.12 -5.12
C TRP A 126 4.38 7.21 -5.57
N ASP A 127 3.10 7.03 -5.29
CA ASP A 127 2.03 7.96 -5.68
C ASP A 127 2.19 9.37 -5.07
N GLY A 128 2.99 9.52 -4.00
CA GLY A 128 3.28 10.81 -3.37
C GLY A 128 4.50 11.55 -3.92
N GLY A 129 5.21 10.96 -4.89
CA GLY A 129 6.43 11.50 -5.48
C GLY A 129 6.33 11.71 -7.00
N ASN A 130 7.47 12.04 -7.61
CA ASN A 130 7.58 12.09 -9.07
C ASN A 130 7.68 10.68 -9.67
N LYS A 131 7.49 10.53 -10.98
CA LYS A 131 7.75 9.24 -11.67
C LYS A 131 9.18 8.78 -11.37
N GLY A 132 9.32 7.52 -10.95
CA GLY A 132 10.58 6.90 -10.54
C GLY A 132 10.99 7.16 -9.09
N ASP A 133 10.30 8.05 -8.37
CA ASP A 133 10.54 8.25 -6.94
C ASP A 133 10.00 7.06 -6.16
N LEU A 134 10.84 6.46 -5.32
CA LEU A 134 10.49 5.32 -4.50
C LEU A 134 9.90 5.72 -3.13
N GLY A 135 10.06 6.98 -2.72
CA GLY A 135 9.64 7.45 -1.40
C GLY A 135 10.44 6.83 -0.24
N PHE A 136 11.70 6.45 -0.50
CA PHE A 136 12.66 5.92 0.47
C PHE A 136 13.99 6.67 0.38
N PRO A 137 14.74 6.77 1.49
CA PRO A 137 16.07 7.40 1.49
C PRO A 137 17.06 6.62 0.62
N LEU A 138 17.97 7.36 -0.03
CA LEU A 138 19.10 6.84 -0.81
C LEU A 138 20.40 6.95 -0.02
#